data_AF-A0A843H5S1-F1
#
_entry.id   AF-A0A843H5S1-F1
#
_cell.length_a   1.000
_cell.length_b   1.000
_cell.length_c   1.000
_cell.angle_alpha   90.00
_cell.angle_beta   90.00
_cell.angle_gamma   90.00
#
_symmetry.space_group_name_H-M   'P 1'
#
loop_
_entity.id
_entity.type
_entity.pdbx_description
1 polymer ?
#
loop_
_entity_poly.entity_id
_entity_poly.type
_entity_poly.pdbx_seq_one_letter_code
_entity_poly.pdbx_strand_id
1 'polypeptide(L)'
;MRIFITDLSTISVSTDNTKLGPLFLAFSVPSIITCPHNAPCFAACYAASLEHMRPNLRNSLMDNLHALLNEPEEVEKKLIGVIKLMNRPKFRWNVDGDVEVDATRPMLYIDMMIRIAKKCKNVEFTVYSKSSLWKGVKRPKNLHLIGSKWGCWEPDMGDDIPYTNILKDGESREGKRICPNQTTKGAVTCSDCPLCSGGLKAGETLFFDPHGRNKKKV
;
A
#
# COMPACT_ATOMS: atom_id res chain seq x y z
N MET A 1 -8.45 12.96 -9.87
CA MET A 1 -7.26 12.08 -9.99
C MET A 1 -6.96 11.95 -11.47
N ARG A 2 -6.07 12.77 -12.00
CA ARG A 2 -5.51 12.55 -13.34
C ARG A 2 -4.37 11.57 -13.14
N ILE A 3 -4.56 10.32 -13.55
CA ILE A 3 -3.47 9.35 -13.58
C ILE A 3 -2.70 9.69 -14.85
N PHE A 4 -1.51 10.29 -14.71
CA PHE A 4 -0.58 10.34 -15.84
C PHE A 4 0.06 8.97 -15.95
N ILE A 5 -0.51 8.13 -16.82
CA ILE A 5 0.09 6.87 -17.24
C ILE A 5 1.25 7.27 -18.15
N THR A 6 2.48 7.08 -17.68
CA THR A 6 3.63 7.15 -18.59
C THR A 6 3.54 5.93 -19.50
N ASP A 7 3.23 6.15 -20.77
CA ASP A 7 3.13 5.11 -21.79
C ASP A 7 4.51 4.47 -22.05
N LEU A 8 4.79 3.41 -21.28
CA LEU A 8 5.75 2.36 -21.57
C LEU A 8 5.01 1.00 -21.50
N SER A 9 3.80 0.99 -22.08
CA SER A 9 2.97 -0.10 -22.61
C SER A 9 2.78 -1.45 -21.89
N THR A 10 3.06 -1.65 -20.59
CA THR A 10 2.45 -2.81 -19.85
C THR A 10 2.17 -2.61 -18.36
N ILE A 11 2.62 -1.52 -17.73
CA ILE A 11 2.36 -1.28 -16.30
C ILE A 11 1.99 0.17 -16.01
N SER A 12 1.18 0.37 -14.99
CA SER A 12 0.71 1.67 -14.49
C SER A 12 1.34 1.99 -13.14
N VAL A 13 2.12 3.09 -13.10
CA VAL A 13 2.67 3.67 -11.86
C VAL A 13 1.99 5.03 -11.65
N SER A 14 1.35 5.20 -10.49
CA SER A 14 0.74 6.47 -10.10
C SER A 14 1.81 7.46 -9.69
N THR A 15 1.78 8.62 -10.33
CA THR A 15 2.62 9.79 -10.03
C THR A 15 1.83 10.88 -9.31
N ASP A 16 0.51 10.79 -9.24
CA ASP A 16 -0.34 11.82 -8.66
C ASP A 16 -1.41 11.18 -7.77
N ASN A 17 -1.06 11.01 -6.49
CA ASN A 17 -1.98 10.61 -5.44
C ASN A 17 -2.00 11.68 -4.34
N THR A 18 -3.10 12.43 -4.26
CA THR A 18 -3.25 13.55 -3.31
C THR A 18 -3.05 13.15 -1.85
N LYS A 19 -3.40 11.91 -1.47
CA LYS A 19 -3.17 11.42 -0.11
C LYS A 19 -1.68 11.21 0.15
N LEU A 20 -0.97 10.65 -0.82
CA LEU A 20 0.47 10.40 -0.70
C LEU A 20 1.29 11.68 -0.81
N GLY A 21 0.89 12.61 -1.67
CA GLY A 21 1.64 13.83 -1.97
C GLY A 21 2.69 13.62 -3.07
N PRO A 22 3.41 14.70 -3.44
CA PRO A 22 4.22 14.76 -4.66
C PRO A 22 5.51 13.93 -4.61
N LEU A 23 5.97 13.53 -3.41
CA LEU A 23 7.22 12.79 -3.25
C LEU A 23 7.08 11.28 -3.52
N PHE A 24 5.86 10.77 -3.69
CA PHE A 24 5.60 9.35 -3.86
C PHE A 24 5.39 8.96 -5.32
N LEU A 25 6.01 7.87 -5.74
CA LEU A 25 5.45 7.01 -6.77
C LEU A 25 4.61 5.92 -6.10
N ALA A 26 3.64 5.34 -6.82
CA ALA A 26 2.92 4.18 -6.33
C ALA A 26 2.63 3.15 -7.42
N PHE A 27 2.83 1.88 -7.10
CA PHE A 27 2.40 0.75 -7.93
C PHE A 27 1.47 -0.12 -7.08
N SER A 28 0.35 -0.52 -7.67
CA SER A 28 -0.72 -1.22 -6.97
C SER A 28 -1.32 -2.30 -7.87
N VAL A 29 -1.93 -3.27 -7.21
CA VAL A 29 -2.64 -4.41 -7.79
C VAL A 29 -4.09 -4.37 -7.28
N PRO A 30 -5.04 -5.13 -7.85
CA PRO A 30 -6.46 -4.94 -7.54
C PRO A 30 -6.79 -5.45 -6.14
N SER A 31 -7.60 -4.70 -5.40
CA SER A 31 -8.13 -5.15 -4.11
C SER A 31 -9.07 -6.34 -4.25
N ILE A 32 -9.32 -7.05 -3.14
CA ILE A 32 -10.09 -8.29 -3.07
C ILE A 32 -9.38 -9.47 -3.73
N ILE A 33 -8.92 -9.34 -4.97
CA ILE A 33 -8.26 -10.40 -5.74
C ILE A 33 -6.89 -10.76 -5.16
N THR A 34 -6.13 -9.75 -4.74
CA THR A 34 -4.73 -9.93 -4.28
C THR A 34 -4.59 -9.85 -2.77
N CYS A 35 -5.71 -9.89 -2.05
CA CYS A 35 -5.78 -9.68 -0.60
C CYS A 35 -6.02 -10.99 0.14
N PRO A 36 -5.56 -11.12 1.40
CA PRO A 36 -5.92 -12.25 2.26
C PRO A 36 -7.43 -12.30 2.49
N HIS A 37 -8.05 -13.43 2.13
CA HIS A 37 -9.51 -13.61 2.21
C HIS A 37 -10.04 -13.65 3.65
N ASN A 38 -9.21 -13.95 4.64
CA ASN A 38 -9.60 -13.98 6.05
C ASN A 38 -9.65 -12.59 6.72
N ALA A 39 -9.24 -11.53 6.01
CA ALA A 39 -9.29 -10.18 6.53
C ALA A 39 -10.74 -9.66 6.59
N PRO A 40 -11.21 -9.13 7.74
CA PRO A 40 -12.60 -8.66 7.88
C PRO A 40 -13.01 -7.54 6.92
N CYS A 41 -12.03 -6.81 6.38
CA CYS A 41 -12.30 -5.74 5.42
C CYS A 41 -12.83 -6.22 4.08
N PHE A 42 -12.76 -7.54 3.78
CA PHE A 42 -13.29 -8.11 2.53
C PHE A 42 -14.78 -7.77 2.32
N ALA A 43 -15.58 -7.78 3.39
CA ALA A 43 -17.01 -7.48 3.34
C ALA A 43 -17.35 -5.99 3.11
N ALA A 44 -16.40 -5.08 3.33
CA ALA A 44 -16.62 -3.64 3.26
C ALA A 44 -15.37 -2.91 2.72
N CYS A 45 -14.77 -3.48 1.66
CA CYS A 45 -13.51 -2.99 1.13
C CYS A 45 -13.70 -1.62 0.44
N TYR A 46 -13.14 -0.58 1.06
CA TYR A 46 -13.17 0.77 0.52
C TYR A 46 -12.46 0.89 -0.83
N ALA A 47 -11.30 0.23 -0.98
CA ALA A 47 -10.54 0.20 -2.23
C ALA A 47 -11.38 -0.39 -3.37
N ALA A 48 -12.00 -1.55 -3.15
CA ALA A 48 -12.87 -2.19 -4.14
C ALA A 48 -14.05 -1.30 -4.56
N SER A 49 -14.63 -0.59 -3.60
CA SER A 49 -15.70 0.39 -3.89
C SER A 49 -15.18 1.52 -4.79
N LEU A 50 -13.96 2.02 -4.54
CA LEU A 50 -13.33 3.06 -5.35
C LEU A 50 -12.97 2.57 -6.76
N GLU A 51 -12.43 1.37 -6.87
CA GLU A 51 -12.13 0.70 -8.14
C GLU A 51 -13.40 0.49 -8.97
N HIS A 52 -14.50 0.07 -8.34
CA HIS A 52 -15.80 -0.05 -8.99
C HIS A 52 -16.29 1.29 -9.55
N MET A 53 -16.19 2.38 -8.75
CA MET A 53 -16.57 3.72 -9.16
C MET A 53 -15.65 4.33 -10.25
N ARG A 54 -14.43 3.79 -10.43
CA ARG A 54 -13.41 4.35 -11.34
C ARG A 54 -12.87 3.25 -12.27
N PRO A 55 -13.56 2.94 -13.37
CA PRO A 55 -13.17 1.87 -14.28
C PRO A 55 -11.72 1.97 -14.78
N ASN A 56 -11.22 3.17 -15.07
CA ASN A 56 -9.84 3.36 -15.51
C ASN A 56 -8.83 2.95 -14.43
N LEU A 57 -9.10 3.25 -13.15
CA LEU A 57 -8.25 2.77 -12.05
C LEU A 57 -8.28 1.25 -12.00
N ARG A 58 -9.47 0.65 -12.00
CA ARG A 58 -9.64 -0.81 -11.96
C ARG A 58 -8.87 -1.50 -13.10
N ASN A 59 -9.00 -0.99 -14.33
CA ASN A 59 -8.32 -1.55 -15.48
C ASN A 59 -6.79 -1.46 -15.31
N SER A 60 -6.25 -0.31 -14.91
CA SER A 60 -4.82 -0.16 -14.64
C SER A 60 -4.30 -1.13 -13.55
N LEU A 61 -5.09 -1.38 -12.50
CA LEU A 61 -4.72 -2.35 -11.46
C LEU A 61 -4.75 -3.79 -12.00
N MET A 62 -5.77 -4.15 -12.78
CA MET A 62 -5.85 -5.47 -13.42
C MET A 62 -4.71 -5.69 -14.41
N ASP A 63 -4.36 -4.69 -15.22
CA ASP A 63 -3.24 -4.76 -16.16
C ASP A 63 -1.92 -4.99 -15.41
N ASN A 64 -1.71 -4.30 -14.29
CA ASN A 64 -0.55 -4.53 -13.42
C ASN A 64 -0.50 -5.97 -12.88
N LEU A 65 -1.63 -6.52 -12.45
CA LEU A 65 -1.71 -7.91 -11.99
C LEU A 65 -1.39 -8.89 -13.12
N HIS A 66 -1.99 -8.71 -14.30
CA HIS A 66 -1.72 -9.54 -15.46
C HIS A 66 -0.24 -9.49 -15.85
N ALA A 67 0.37 -8.30 -15.87
CA ALA A 67 1.79 -8.15 -16.16
C ALA A 67 2.67 -8.87 -15.13
N LEU A 68 2.34 -8.80 -13.84
CA LEU A 68 3.07 -9.53 -12.79
C LEU A 68 2.99 -11.04 -12.98
N LEU A 69 1.82 -11.56 -13.36
CA LEU A 69 1.61 -12.99 -13.52
C LEU A 69 2.34 -13.55 -14.74
N ASN A 70 2.30 -12.82 -15.86
CA ASN A 70 2.80 -13.27 -17.15
C ASN A 70 4.28 -12.93 -17.37
N GLU A 71 4.73 -11.74 -16.96
CA GLU A 71 6.05 -11.19 -17.28
C GLU A 71 6.73 -10.50 -16.07
N PRO A 72 6.88 -11.18 -14.91
CA PRO A 72 7.33 -10.56 -13.66
C PRO A 72 8.71 -9.89 -13.76
N GLU A 73 9.62 -10.45 -14.56
CA GLU A 73 10.97 -9.88 -14.75
C GLU A 73 10.94 -8.56 -15.53
N GLU A 74 10.07 -8.44 -16.53
CA GLU A 74 9.89 -7.20 -17.28
C GLU A 74 9.18 -6.15 -16.42
N VAL A 75 8.23 -6.53 -15.58
CA VAL A 75 7.65 -5.62 -14.57
C VAL A 75 8.73 -5.09 -13.64
N GLU A 76 9.60 -5.96 -13.11
CA GLU A 76 10.71 -5.55 -12.24
C GLU A 76 11.62 -4.52 -12.94
N LYS A 77 12.04 -4.82 -14.17
CA LYS A 77 12.91 -3.96 -14.98
C LYS A 77 12.25 -2.60 -15.25
N LYS A 78 10.97 -2.59 -15.63
CA LYS A 78 10.20 -1.36 -15.90
C LYS A 78 10.03 -0.53 -14.64
N LEU A 79 9.69 -1.14 -13.50
CA LEU A 79 9.57 -0.43 -12.23
C LEU A 79 10.88 0.22 -11.81
N ILE A 80 12.01 -0.49 -11.93
CA ILE A 80 13.33 0.09 -11.66
C ILE A 80 13.61 1.27 -12.60
N GLY A 81 13.29 1.13 -13.88
CA GLY A 81 13.42 2.19 -14.88
C GLY A 81 12.62 3.44 -14.50
N VAL A 82 11.32 3.27 -14.20
CA VAL A 82 10.43 4.36 -13.78
C VAL A 82 10.92 5.01 -12.49
N ILE A 83 11.31 4.23 -11.48
CA ILE A 83 11.83 4.76 -10.21
C ILE A 83 13.05 5.64 -10.44
N LYS A 84 13.99 5.19 -11.28
CA LYS A 84 15.20 5.96 -11.60
C LYS A 84 14.90 7.21 -12.43
N LEU A 85 14.01 7.10 -13.41
CA LEU A 85 13.65 8.19 -14.31
C LEU A 85 12.92 9.31 -13.58
N MET A 86 11.92 8.96 -12.77
CA MET A 86 11.08 9.92 -12.05
C MET A 86 11.82 10.51 -10.84
N ASN A 87 12.87 9.83 -10.35
CA ASN A 87 13.77 10.28 -9.30
C ASN A 87 13.06 10.82 -8.05
N ARG A 88 11.99 10.16 -7.62
CA ARG A 88 11.26 10.50 -6.40
C ARG A 88 11.83 9.74 -5.20
N PRO A 89 11.93 10.37 -4.02
CA PRO A 89 12.59 9.76 -2.87
C PRO A 89 11.74 8.68 -2.19
N LYS A 90 10.44 8.59 -2.48
CA LYS A 90 9.53 7.65 -1.83
C LYS A 90 8.73 6.82 -2.84
N PHE A 91 8.49 5.57 -2.50
CA PHE A 91 7.68 4.64 -3.29
C PHE A 91 6.68 3.91 -2.40
N ARG A 92 5.42 3.87 -2.81
CA ARG A 92 4.35 3.16 -2.12
C ARG A 92 3.95 1.93 -2.92
N TRP A 93 4.20 0.76 -2.37
CA TRP A 93 3.54 -0.47 -2.79
C TRP A 93 2.10 -0.48 -2.26
N ASN A 94 1.16 -0.85 -3.12
CA ASN A 94 -0.22 -1.14 -2.80
C ASN A 94 -0.93 0.01 -2.05
N VAL A 95 -1.36 1.02 -2.80
CA VAL A 95 -2.43 1.93 -2.36
C VAL A 95 -3.77 1.18 -2.33
N ASP A 96 -3.93 0.29 -3.30
CA ASP A 96 -4.99 -0.72 -3.42
C ASP A 96 -4.34 -2.11 -3.53
N GLY A 97 -5.10 -3.16 -3.24
CA GLY A 97 -4.59 -4.54 -3.27
C GLY A 97 -3.74 -4.94 -2.08
N ASP A 98 -3.19 -6.15 -2.16
CA ASP A 98 -2.17 -6.66 -1.25
C ASP A 98 -1.16 -7.54 -2.03
N VAL A 99 -0.45 -8.45 -1.35
CA VAL A 99 0.68 -9.19 -1.93
C VAL A 99 0.35 -10.59 -2.47
N GLU A 100 -0.88 -11.08 -2.27
CA GLU A 100 -1.29 -12.44 -2.65
C GLU A 100 -1.69 -12.52 -4.13
N VAL A 101 -0.73 -12.25 -5.01
CA VAL A 101 -0.98 -12.12 -6.46
C VAL A 101 -1.08 -13.45 -7.20
N ASP A 102 -0.39 -14.49 -6.72
CA ASP A 102 -0.27 -15.79 -7.37
C ASP A 102 -0.26 -16.92 -6.32
N ALA A 103 -1.28 -17.78 -6.34
CA ALA A 103 -1.39 -18.89 -5.40
C ALA A 103 -0.33 -19.98 -5.62
N THR A 104 0.23 -20.10 -6.83
CA THR A 104 1.28 -21.07 -7.15
C THR A 104 2.68 -20.54 -6.85
N ARG A 105 2.83 -19.20 -6.81
CA ARG A 105 4.08 -18.49 -6.50
C ARG A 105 3.83 -17.42 -5.42
N PRO A 106 3.49 -17.80 -4.18
CA PRO A 106 3.03 -16.86 -3.16
C PRO A 106 4.04 -15.75 -2.85
N MET A 107 5.34 -16.02 -2.97
CA MET A 107 6.40 -15.04 -2.70
C MET A 107 6.78 -14.16 -3.91
N LEU A 108 6.18 -14.37 -5.09
CA LEU A 108 6.56 -13.70 -6.34
C LEU A 108 6.68 -12.18 -6.18
N TYR A 109 5.64 -11.57 -5.62
CA TYR A 109 5.55 -10.12 -5.51
C TYR A 109 6.45 -9.57 -4.39
N ILE A 110 6.47 -10.23 -3.22
CA ILE A 110 7.32 -9.85 -2.09
C ILE A 110 8.80 -9.89 -2.49
N ASP A 111 9.24 -10.97 -3.14
CA ASP A 111 10.62 -11.12 -3.59
C ASP A 111 10.99 -10.05 -4.61
N MET A 112 10.07 -9.70 -5.53
CA MET A 112 10.27 -8.60 -6.46
C MET A 112 10.45 -7.26 -5.72
N MET A 113 9.60 -6.95 -4.74
CA MET A 113 9.73 -5.74 -3.93
C MET A 113 11.11 -5.65 -3.25
N ILE A 114 11.59 -6.77 -2.70
CA ILE A 114 12.90 -6.87 -2.05
C ILE A 114 14.04 -6.63 -3.06
N ARG A 115 13.97 -7.26 -4.25
CA ARG A 115 14.99 -7.10 -5.30
C ARG A 115 15.04 -5.66 -5.81
N ILE A 116 13.89 -5.03 -6.03
CA ILE A 116 13.80 -3.62 -6.42
C ILE A 116 14.39 -2.72 -5.34
N ALA A 117 14.00 -2.91 -4.08
CA ALA A 117 14.51 -2.10 -2.97
C ALA A 117 16.04 -2.20 -2.81
N LYS A 118 16.63 -3.39 -3.02
CA LYS A 118 18.08 -3.59 -3.04
C LYS A 118 18.78 -2.85 -4.19
N LYS A 119 18.14 -2.76 -5.37
CA LYS A 119 18.67 -2.08 -6.57
C LYS A 119 18.48 -0.55 -6.52
N CYS A 120 17.48 -0.06 -5.79
CA CYS A 120 17.10 1.35 -5.69
C CYS A 120 17.34 1.90 -4.28
N LYS A 121 18.59 1.90 -3.81
CA LYS A 121 18.96 2.20 -2.41
C LYS A 121 18.64 3.62 -1.93
N ASN A 122 18.47 4.58 -2.85
CA ASN A 122 18.18 5.97 -2.52
C ASN A 122 16.67 6.26 -2.39
N VAL A 123 15.83 5.23 -2.44
CA VAL A 123 14.37 5.34 -2.37
C VAL A 123 13.86 4.61 -1.15
N GLU A 124 12.99 5.28 -0.40
CA GLU A 124 12.27 4.71 0.72
C GLU A 124 10.98 4.04 0.22
N PHE A 125 10.95 2.72 0.27
CA PHE A 125 9.81 1.90 -0.09
C PHE A 125 8.93 1.67 1.13
N THR A 126 7.62 1.80 0.96
CA THR A 126 6.65 1.44 2.00
C THR A 126 5.60 0.51 1.43
N VAL A 127 5.25 -0.52 2.20
CA VAL A 127 4.15 -1.45 1.91
C VAL A 127 3.26 -1.59 3.14
N TYR A 128 1.95 -1.52 2.92
CA TYR A 128 0.95 -1.84 3.93
C TYR A 128 0.37 -3.19 3.55
N SER A 129 0.30 -4.11 4.50
CA SER A 129 -0.18 -5.45 4.20
C SER A 129 -1.01 -6.02 5.34
N LYS A 130 -1.87 -6.97 4.97
CA LYS A 130 -2.63 -7.87 5.84
C LYS A 130 -2.18 -9.33 5.68
N SER A 131 -1.24 -9.63 4.79
CA SER A 131 -0.84 -11.00 4.48
C SER A 131 0.23 -11.54 5.43
N SER A 132 0.02 -12.75 5.93
CA SER A 132 0.99 -13.49 6.74
C SER A 132 2.22 -13.95 5.95
N LEU A 133 2.22 -13.83 4.62
CA LEU A 133 3.38 -14.13 3.76
C LEU A 133 4.62 -13.29 4.12
N TRP A 134 4.43 -12.18 4.80
CA TRP A 134 5.52 -11.35 5.31
C TRP A 134 6.23 -11.92 6.54
N LYS A 135 5.65 -12.93 7.22
CA LYS A 135 6.21 -13.49 8.45
C LYS A 135 7.60 -14.08 8.21
N GLY A 136 8.59 -13.57 8.97
CA GLY A 136 9.99 -14.00 8.87
C GLY A 136 10.74 -13.51 7.63
N VAL A 137 10.12 -12.67 6.79
CA VAL A 137 10.76 -12.14 5.58
C VAL A 137 11.82 -11.10 5.92
N LYS A 138 13.07 -11.37 5.53
CA LYS A 138 14.19 -10.43 5.66
C LYS A 138 14.11 -9.34 4.60
N ARG A 139 14.07 -8.07 5.04
CA ARG A 139 13.91 -6.89 4.17
C ARG A 139 15.17 -6.00 4.19
N PRO A 140 15.50 -5.32 3.08
CA PRO A 140 16.49 -4.24 3.12
C PRO A 140 15.96 -3.07 3.97
N LYS A 141 16.86 -2.26 4.53
CA LYS A 141 16.52 -1.18 5.47
C LYS A 141 15.57 -0.11 4.88
N ASN A 142 15.58 0.06 3.56
CA ASN A 142 14.73 0.99 2.83
C ASN A 142 13.40 0.38 2.38
N LEU A 143 13.04 -0.84 2.83
CA LEU A 143 11.73 -1.46 2.59
C LEU A 143 10.94 -1.60 3.89
N HIS A 144 10.09 -0.61 4.14
CA HIS A 144 9.25 -0.48 5.32
C HIS A 144 7.93 -1.22 5.15
N LEU A 145 7.79 -2.37 5.81
CA LEU A 145 6.52 -3.07 5.99
C LEU A 145 5.80 -2.49 7.20
N ILE A 146 4.52 -2.19 7.01
CA ILE A 146 3.61 -1.82 8.09
C ILE A 146 2.41 -2.77 8.04
N GLY A 147 2.21 -3.52 9.12
CA GLY A 147 1.04 -4.40 9.25
C GLY A 147 -0.24 -3.58 9.35
N SER A 148 -1.36 -4.11 8.84
CA SER A 148 -2.65 -3.42 8.84
C SER A 148 -3.72 -4.23 9.58
N LYS A 149 -3.98 -3.85 10.83
CA LYS A 149 -5.05 -4.43 11.67
C LYS A 149 -6.42 -3.87 11.29
N TRP A 150 -7.46 -4.59 11.69
CA TRP A 150 -8.86 -4.17 11.55
C TRP A 150 -9.61 -4.39 12.87
N GLY A 151 -9.72 -3.36 13.69
CA GLY A 151 -10.22 -3.47 15.06
C GLY A 151 -9.38 -4.46 15.86
N CYS A 152 -10.00 -5.54 16.36
CA CYS A 152 -9.31 -6.60 17.10
C CYS A 152 -8.67 -7.67 16.22
N TRP A 153 -8.87 -7.63 14.90
CA TRP A 153 -8.26 -8.58 13.97
C TRP A 153 -6.84 -8.13 13.61
N GLU A 154 -5.89 -9.07 13.67
CA GLU A 154 -4.48 -8.84 13.40
C GLU A 154 -3.92 -9.97 12.52
N PRO A 155 -3.14 -9.63 11.48
CA PRO A 155 -2.42 -10.63 10.72
C PRO A 155 -1.18 -11.12 11.46
N ASP A 156 -0.91 -12.42 11.38
CA ASP A 156 0.29 -13.05 11.92
C ASP A 156 1.51 -12.71 11.04
N MET A 157 2.17 -11.58 11.34
CA MET A 157 3.35 -11.09 10.61
C MET A 157 4.65 -11.12 11.42
N GLY A 158 4.59 -11.50 12.71
CA GLY A 158 5.70 -11.43 13.66
C GLY A 158 5.71 -10.17 14.52
N ASP A 159 6.45 -10.23 15.63
CA ASP A 159 6.42 -9.21 16.70
C ASP A 159 7.27 -7.96 16.38
N ASP A 160 8.12 -8.03 15.34
CA ASP A 160 9.03 -6.95 14.93
C ASP A 160 8.39 -5.96 13.95
N ILE A 161 7.11 -6.14 13.63
CA ILE A 161 6.40 -5.34 12.63
C ILE A 161 5.66 -4.17 13.30
N PRO A 162 5.86 -2.92 12.85
CA PRO A 162 4.99 -1.82 13.24
C PRO A 162 3.62 -2.00 12.61
N TYR A 163 2.57 -1.59 13.33
CA TYR A 163 1.21 -1.75 12.86
C TYR A 163 0.50 -0.44 12.64
N THR A 164 -0.54 -0.53 11.83
CA THR A 164 -1.62 0.42 11.79
C THR A 164 -2.92 -0.28 12.10
N ASN A 165 -3.91 0.45 12.60
CA ASN A 165 -5.21 -0.15 12.91
C ASN A 165 -6.33 0.74 12.38
N ILE A 166 -7.22 0.15 11.58
CA ILE A 166 -8.46 0.81 11.18
C ILE A 166 -9.46 0.66 12.34
N LEU A 167 -9.86 1.79 12.91
CA LEU A 167 -10.90 1.86 13.93
C LEU A 167 -12.22 1.35 13.35
N LYS A 168 -12.99 0.61 14.17
CA LYS A 168 -14.38 0.33 13.82
C LYS A 168 -15.23 1.59 13.99
N ASP A 169 -16.33 1.66 13.27
CA ASP A 169 -17.30 2.73 13.44
C ASP A 169 -17.76 2.83 14.90
N GLY A 170 -17.70 4.03 15.47
CA GLY A 170 -18.07 4.29 16.86
C GLY A 170 -16.98 3.98 17.89
N GLU A 171 -15.83 3.46 17.47
CA GLU A 171 -14.71 3.20 18.38
C GLU A 171 -14.03 4.51 18.82
N SER A 172 -13.76 4.66 20.12
CA SER A 172 -13.16 5.87 20.67
C SER A 172 -11.73 6.10 20.15
N ARG A 173 -11.38 7.38 19.98
CA ARG A 173 -10.01 7.85 19.68
C ARG A 173 -9.17 8.09 20.93
N GLU A 174 -9.78 8.05 22.12
CA GLU A 174 -9.12 8.36 23.37
C GLU A 174 -7.89 7.47 23.61
N GLY A 175 -6.76 8.09 23.97
CA GLY A 175 -5.48 7.40 24.16
C GLY A 175 -4.82 6.88 22.89
N LYS A 176 -5.41 7.07 21.70
CA LYS A 176 -4.90 6.52 20.43
C LYS A 176 -4.14 7.56 19.62
N ARG A 177 -3.01 7.15 19.07
CA ARG A 177 -2.23 7.96 18.12
C ARG A 177 -2.89 7.93 16.75
N ILE A 178 -3.67 8.96 16.42
CA ILE A 178 -4.38 9.06 15.12
C ILE A 178 -3.43 9.57 14.02
N CYS A 179 -3.61 9.08 12.80
CA CYS A 179 -2.89 9.56 11.63
C CYS A 179 -3.09 11.09 11.41
N PRO A 180 -2.01 11.89 11.34
CA PRO A 180 -2.09 13.33 11.12
C PRO A 180 -2.82 13.73 9.83
N ASN A 181 -2.68 12.95 8.76
CA ASN A 181 -3.36 13.22 7.48
C ASN A 181 -4.90 13.24 7.62
N GLN A 182 -5.46 12.46 8.55
CA GLN A 182 -6.90 12.42 8.82
C GLN A 182 -7.36 13.51 9.79
N THR A 183 -6.50 13.95 10.70
CA THR A 183 -6.84 15.01 11.67
C THR A 183 -6.73 16.40 11.06
N THR A 184 -5.80 16.61 10.12
CA THR A 184 -5.55 17.94 9.52
C THR A 184 -6.30 18.19 8.21
N LYS A 185 -7.26 17.32 7.85
CA LYS A 185 -8.05 17.42 6.60
C LYS A 185 -7.19 17.61 5.34
N GLY A 186 -6.05 16.92 5.27
CA GLY A 186 -5.16 16.96 4.11
C GLY A 186 -4.10 18.06 4.12
N ALA A 187 -4.00 18.89 5.17
CA ALA A 187 -2.89 19.84 5.30
C ALA A 187 -1.53 19.14 5.51
N VAL A 188 -1.53 17.88 5.92
CA VAL A 188 -0.34 17.02 6.02
C VAL A 188 -0.54 15.83 5.11
N THR A 189 0.30 15.64 4.11
CA THR A 189 0.27 14.47 3.22
C THR A 189 1.16 13.35 3.78
N CYS A 190 1.09 12.14 3.21
CA CYS A 190 2.06 11.10 3.58
C CYS A 190 3.50 11.49 3.19
N SER A 191 3.69 12.41 2.25
CA SER A 191 5.02 12.94 1.90
C SER A 191 5.65 13.67 3.08
N ASP A 192 4.83 14.35 3.88
CA ASP A 192 5.27 15.18 5.02
C ASP A 192 5.31 14.40 6.34
N CYS A 193 4.59 13.28 6.43
CA CYS A 193 4.50 12.49 7.65
C CYS A 193 5.65 11.47 7.77
N PRO A 194 6.50 11.55 8.81
CA PRO A 194 7.60 10.59 8.97
C PRO A 194 7.15 9.21 9.45
N LEU A 195 5.98 9.10 10.08
CA LEU A 195 5.53 7.88 10.75
C LEU A 195 5.32 6.73 9.75
N CYS A 196 4.46 6.99 8.78
CA CYS A 196 4.03 6.05 7.75
C CYS A 196 5.09 5.78 6.66
N SER A 197 6.32 6.28 6.84
CA SER A 197 7.44 6.16 5.90
C SER A 197 8.72 5.75 6.62
N GLY A 198 8.61 4.79 7.54
CA GLY A 198 9.74 4.23 8.29
C GLY A 198 9.95 4.79 9.70
N GLY A 199 9.10 5.74 10.14
CA GLY A 199 9.18 6.32 11.49
C GLY A 199 8.44 5.53 12.57
N LEU A 200 7.57 4.59 12.20
CA LEU A 200 6.91 3.69 13.16
C LEU A 200 7.87 2.58 13.60
N LYS A 201 7.97 2.39 14.92
CA LYS A 201 8.80 1.34 15.53
C LYS A 201 7.98 0.07 15.80
N ALA A 202 8.67 -1.06 15.96
CA ALA A 202 8.05 -2.31 16.38
C ALA A 202 7.19 -2.09 17.65
N GLY A 203 6.00 -2.68 17.67
CA GLY A 203 5.01 -2.49 18.74
C GLY A 203 4.23 -1.16 18.70
N GLU A 204 4.65 -0.17 17.91
CA GLU A 204 3.83 1.04 17.74
C GLU A 204 2.63 0.79 16.84
N THR A 205 1.50 1.42 17.17
CA THR A 205 0.29 1.39 16.35
C THR A 205 -0.18 2.80 16.01
N LEU A 206 -0.32 3.08 14.72
CA LEU A 206 -1.00 4.28 14.23
C LEU A 206 -2.44 3.96 13.83
N PHE A 207 -3.39 4.72 14.36
CA PHE A 207 -4.80 4.47 14.13
C PHE A 207 -5.35 5.32 12.99
N PHE A 208 -6.28 4.74 12.24
CA PHE A 208 -7.00 5.41 11.17
C PHE A 208 -8.50 5.31 11.38
N ASP A 209 -9.22 6.37 11.04
CA ASP A 209 -10.66 6.25 10.82
C ASP A 209 -10.93 5.41 9.56
N PRO A 210 -12.03 4.64 9.54
CA PRO A 210 -12.45 3.91 8.35
C PRO A 210 -12.71 4.88 7.19
N HIS A 211 -12.20 4.52 6.02
CA HIS A 211 -12.35 5.31 4.81
C HIS A 211 -13.68 4.94 4.12
N GLY A 212 -14.43 5.91 3.60
CA GLY A 212 -15.52 5.64 2.66
C GLY A 212 -16.96 5.78 3.15
N ARG A 213 -17.22 6.18 4.39
CA ARG A 213 -18.55 6.73 4.72
C ARG A 213 -18.48 8.24 4.66
N ASN A 214 -19.31 8.81 3.78
CA ASN A 214 -19.81 10.16 4.00
C ASN A 214 -20.18 10.23 5.48
N LYS A 215 -19.45 11.04 6.26
CA LYS A 215 -20.01 11.58 7.49
C LYS A 215 -21.25 12.31 7.01
N LYS A 216 -22.42 11.65 7.05
CA LYS A 216 -23.69 12.37 7.04
C LYS A 216 -23.51 13.34 8.20
N LYS A 217 -23.39 14.62 7.85
CA LYS A 217 -23.55 15.71 8.80
C LYS A 217 -24.89 15.42 9.47
N VAL A 218 -24.83 15.06 10.76
CA VAL A 218 -25.98 15.24 11.64
C VAL A 218 -26.19 16.75 11.76
#